data_AF-B5WYE7-F1
#
_entry.id   AF-B5WYE7-F1
#
_cell.length_a   1.000
_cell.length_b   1.000
_cell.length_c   1.000
_cell.angle_alpha   90.00
_cell.angle_beta   90.00
_cell.angle_gamma   90.00
#
_symmetry.space_group_name_H-M   'P 1'
#
loop_
_entity.id
_entity.type
_entity.pdbx_description
1 polymer ?
#
loop_
_entity_poly.entity_id
_entity_poly.type
_entity_poly.pdbx_seq_one_letter_code
_entity_poly.pdbx_strand_id
1 'polypeptide(L)'
;MAAMRYALSTKLLLLLGSSQLVLGFPGDQVVIAQTPEEHAAAAVPGTVWAVDSSIHAALEKHSDPVDALVSLQPEMAAKMAEARLMHVFGEKKAEWMTEGDKLRLRRKGRKFRDMTDFQELYDSVDTQSGKANLPEIAHQRLVRPLFSKVNQTEMHDVLEHMTSYYNRYYGGPTGKE
;
A
#
# COMPACT_ATOMS: atom_id res chain seq x y z
N MET A 1 -13.54 33.05 67.35
CA MET A 1 -12.31 33.85 67.52
C MET A 1 -11.12 32.98 67.14
N ALA A 2 -10.64 33.08 65.90
CA ALA A 2 -9.38 32.54 65.40
C ALA A 2 -9.07 33.28 64.08
N ALA A 3 -7.81 33.70 63.92
CA ALA A 3 -7.35 34.74 63.00
C ALA A 3 -7.01 34.23 61.59
N MET A 4 -7.10 35.11 60.59
CA MET A 4 -6.36 34.98 59.33
C MET A 4 -5.95 36.39 58.87
N ARG A 5 -4.64 36.61 58.79
CA ARG A 5 -4.01 37.89 58.44
C ARG A 5 -3.97 38.04 56.91
N TYR A 6 -4.34 39.23 56.43
CA TYR A 6 -4.14 39.67 55.06
C TYR A 6 -2.71 40.17 54.86
N ALA A 7 -2.10 39.86 53.72
CA ALA A 7 -0.98 40.60 53.17
C ALA A 7 -1.05 40.57 51.63
N LEU A 8 -1.21 41.75 51.03
CA LEU A 8 -1.04 41.99 49.60
C LEU A 8 0.45 41.95 49.23
N SER A 9 0.80 41.44 48.05
CA SER A 9 1.98 41.93 47.35
C SER A 9 1.85 41.84 45.82
N THR A 10 1.94 43.03 45.25
CA THR A 10 2.28 43.47 43.90
C THR A 10 3.29 42.62 43.12
N LYS A 11 3.02 42.34 41.84
CA LYS A 11 3.73 42.91 40.68
C LYS A 11 3.38 42.18 39.38
N LEU A 12 2.89 42.99 38.44
CA LEU A 12 2.76 42.76 37.02
C LEU A 12 4.13 42.96 36.33
N LEU A 13 4.34 42.19 35.26
CA LEU A 13 5.26 42.39 34.12
C LEU A 13 6.68 41.77 34.15
N LEU A 14 7.04 41.22 32.95
CA LEU A 14 8.34 40.98 32.31
C LEU A 14 9.00 39.58 32.40
N LEU A 15 8.91 38.80 31.29
CA LEU A 15 10.00 38.40 30.35
C LEU A 15 9.50 37.26 29.43
N LEU A 16 9.20 37.51 28.15
CA LEU A 16 10.03 37.19 26.97
C LEU A 16 11.08 36.07 27.10
N GLY A 17 11.00 35.09 26.17
CA GLY A 17 12.05 34.13 25.82
C GLY A 17 11.65 32.70 26.21
N SER A 18 11.44 31.74 25.32
CA SER A 18 12.33 31.39 24.22
C SER A 18 11.62 30.39 23.29
N SER A 19 11.55 30.75 22.01
CA SER A 19 11.31 29.84 20.90
C SER A 19 12.56 28.97 20.73
N GLN A 20 12.44 27.65 20.93
CA GLN A 20 13.48 26.72 20.52
C GLN A 20 13.23 26.31 19.07
N LEU A 21 14.07 26.87 18.20
CA LEU A 21 14.39 26.34 16.88
C LEU A 21 14.94 24.91 17.04
N VAL A 22 14.17 23.91 16.63
CA VAL A 22 14.73 22.60 16.29
C VAL A 22 15.10 22.65 14.81
N LEU A 23 16.40 22.70 14.54
CA LEU A 23 16.96 22.47 13.21
C LEU A 23 16.84 20.97 12.89
N GLY A 24 15.85 20.62 12.07
CA GLY A 24 15.71 19.31 11.43
C GLY A 24 15.92 19.45 9.92
N PHE A 25 16.70 18.53 9.34
CA PHE A 25 17.03 18.44 7.92
C PHE A 25 15.78 18.40 7.00
N PRO A 26 15.85 18.88 5.75
CA PRO A 26 14.71 18.91 4.84
C PRO A 26 14.47 17.49 4.28
N GLY A 27 13.71 16.69 5.03
CA GLY A 27 12.95 15.59 4.46
C GLY A 27 11.56 16.12 4.14
N ASP A 28 11.16 15.99 2.88
CA ASP A 28 9.94 16.51 2.29
C ASP A 28 8.69 15.90 2.98
N GLN A 29 8.28 16.46 4.12
CA GLN A 29 7.00 16.19 4.76
C GLN A 29 6.00 17.22 4.26
N VAL A 30 5.28 16.88 3.20
CA VAL A 30 4.09 17.62 2.78
C VAL A 30 2.99 17.33 3.79
N VAL A 31 2.85 18.23 4.77
CA VAL A 31 1.68 18.29 5.66
C VAL A 31 0.52 18.84 4.84
N ILE A 32 -0.41 17.97 4.43
CA ILE A 32 -1.67 18.42 3.84
C ILE A 32 -2.57 18.90 4.97
N ALA A 33 -2.37 20.14 5.40
CA ALA A 33 -3.33 20.84 6.24
C ALA A 33 -4.37 21.51 5.33
N GLN A 34 -5.63 21.19 5.51
CA GLN A 34 -6.73 21.93 4.89
C GLN A 34 -6.86 23.28 5.60
N THR A 35 -6.43 24.36 4.96
CA THR A 35 -6.81 25.72 5.37
C THR A 35 -8.32 25.88 5.17
N PRO A 36 -9.09 26.30 6.20
CA PRO A 36 -10.49 26.63 6.03
C PRO A 36 -10.59 28.03 5.43
N GLU A 37 -10.39 28.12 4.12
CA GLU A 37 -10.78 29.28 3.33
C GLU A 37 -12.04 28.89 2.56
N GLU A 38 -13.06 29.72 2.66
CA GLU A 38 -14.38 29.55 2.07
C GLU A 38 -14.28 29.23 0.57
N HIS A 39 -14.56 27.98 0.20
CA HIS A 39 -14.82 27.60 -1.18
C HIS A 39 -16.26 27.14 -1.28
N ALA A 40 -17.09 28.07 -1.73
CA ALA A 40 -18.40 27.79 -2.31
C ALA A 40 -18.29 26.59 -3.26
N ALA A 41 -19.30 25.72 -3.18
CA ALA A 41 -19.41 24.47 -3.92
C ALA A 41 -19.20 24.64 -5.43
N ALA A 42 -17.95 24.58 -5.88
CA ALA A 42 -17.60 24.30 -7.25
C ALA A 42 -17.31 22.80 -7.32
N ALA A 43 -18.19 22.06 -8.00
CA ALA A 43 -17.98 20.66 -8.32
C ALA A 43 -16.57 20.48 -8.91
N VAL A 44 -15.73 19.65 -8.26
CA VAL A 44 -14.42 19.27 -8.81
C VAL A 44 -14.69 18.53 -10.13
N PRO A 45 -14.33 19.10 -11.29
CA PRO A 45 -14.46 18.37 -12.54
C PRO A 45 -13.42 17.25 -12.48
N GLY A 46 -13.88 16.00 -12.67
CA GLY A 46 -13.00 14.84 -12.70
C GLY A 46 -11.80 15.10 -13.60
N THR A 47 -10.60 15.13 -13.02
CA THR A 47 -9.38 15.42 -13.75
C THR A 47 -9.17 14.30 -14.76
N VAL A 48 -9.55 14.55 -16.01
CA VAL A 48 -9.12 13.74 -17.14
C VAL A 48 -7.61 13.93 -17.21
N TRP A 49 -6.84 12.90 -16.86
CA TRP A 49 -5.40 12.89 -17.05
C TRP A 49 -5.14 13.13 -18.54
N ALA A 50 -4.72 14.34 -18.90
CA ALA A 50 -4.36 14.65 -20.27
C ALA A 50 -3.10 13.84 -20.61
N VAL A 51 -3.29 12.75 -21.34
CA VAL A 51 -2.17 11.93 -21.84
C VAL A 51 -1.39 12.78 -22.85
N ASP A 52 -0.07 12.79 -22.72
CA ASP A 52 0.80 13.57 -23.60
C ASP A 52 0.62 13.15 -25.07
N SER A 53 0.54 14.13 -25.97
CA SER A 53 0.37 13.89 -27.42
C SER A 53 1.45 12.98 -28.03
N SER A 54 2.67 12.99 -27.48
CA SER A 54 3.75 12.11 -27.89
C SER A 54 3.44 10.64 -27.67
N ILE A 55 2.73 10.30 -26.58
CA ILE A 55 2.33 8.93 -26.26
C ILE A 55 1.32 8.42 -27.29
N HIS A 56 0.33 9.24 -27.64
CA HIS A 56 -0.65 8.90 -28.68
C HIS A 56 0.04 8.68 -30.04
N ALA A 57 0.92 9.58 -30.44
CA ALA A 57 1.66 9.44 -31.69
C ALA A 57 2.53 8.17 -31.73
N ALA A 58 3.17 7.81 -30.61
CA ALA A 58 3.95 6.58 -30.51
C ALA A 58 3.07 5.32 -30.61
N LEU A 59 1.92 5.31 -29.95
CA LEU A 59 0.97 4.18 -30.00
C LEU A 59 0.29 4.03 -31.38
N GLU A 60 0.06 5.13 -32.09
CA GLU A 60 -0.45 5.10 -33.48
C GLU A 60 0.60 4.57 -34.46
N LYS A 61 1.87 4.96 -34.27
CA LYS A 61 2.97 4.56 -35.14
C LYS A 61 3.43 3.13 -34.90
N HIS A 62 3.43 2.67 -33.65
CA HIS A 62 4.00 1.38 -33.25
C HIS A 62 2.93 0.43 -32.72
N SER A 63 2.68 -0.65 -33.47
CA SER A 63 1.74 -1.69 -33.04
C SER A 63 2.28 -2.57 -31.92
N ASP A 64 3.59 -2.72 -31.74
CA ASP A 64 4.17 -3.44 -30.59
C ASP A 64 4.28 -2.50 -29.37
N PRO A 65 3.77 -2.88 -28.18
CA PRO A 65 3.93 -2.04 -26.99
C PRO A 65 5.39 -1.77 -26.60
N VAL A 66 6.31 -2.68 -26.92
CA VAL A 66 7.74 -2.50 -26.61
C VAL A 66 8.36 -1.45 -27.53
N ASP A 67 8.08 -1.51 -28.83
CA ASP A 67 8.58 -0.53 -29.81
C ASP A 67 8.05 0.87 -29.51
N ALA A 68 6.77 0.98 -29.13
CA ALA A 68 6.18 2.24 -28.70
C ALA A 68 6.93 2.82 -27.47
N LEU A 69 7.18 2.00 -26.46
CA LEU A 69 7.92 2.40 -25.27
C LEU A 69 9.36 2.83 -25.60
N VAL A 70 10.08 2.04 -26.38
CA VAL A 70 11.47 2.34 -26.76
C VAL A 70 11.56 3.58 -27.64
N SER A 71 10.55 3.87 -28.46
CA SER A 71 10.52 5.11 -29.26
C SER A 71 10.42 6.37 -28.39
N LEU A 72 9.73 6.28 -27.24
CA LEU A 72 9.58 7.38 -26.27
C LEU A 72 10.76 7.46 -25.30
N GLN A 73 11.29 6.29 -24.90
CA GLN A 73 12.34 6.13 -23.89
C GLN A 73 13.40 5.14 -24.40
N PRO A 74 14.34 5.59 -25.25
CA PRO A 74 15.37 4.72 -25.81
C PRO A 74 16.24 4.03 -24.74
N GLU A 75 16.42 4.66 -23.58
CA GLU A 75 17.16 4.12 -22.44
C GLU A 75 16.54 2.84 -21.86
N MET A 76 15.24 2.61 -22.06
CA MET A 76 14.55 1.41 -21.60
C MET A 76 14.78 0.20 -22.50
N ALA A 77 15.39 0.37 -23.68
CA ALA A 77 15.62 -0.73 -24.63
C ALA A 77 16.42 -1.88 -24.00
N ALA A 78 17.49 -1.56 -23.25
CA ALA A 78 18.30 -2.56 -22.57
C ALA A 78 17.48 -3.33 -21.52
N LYS A 79 16.66 -2.62 -20.74
CA LYS A 79 15.78 -3.22 -19.74
C LYS A 79 14.73 -4.14 -20.37
N MET A 80 14.15 -3.73 -21.50
CA MET A 80 13.17 -4.55 -22.23
C MET A 80 13.78 -5.82 -22.83
N ALA A 81 15.10 -5.84 -23.06
CA ALA A 81 15.82 -7.01 -23.54
C ALA A 81 16.29 -7.96 -22.41
N GLU A 82 16.11 -7.58 -21.13
CA GLU A 82 16.52 -8.44 -20.01
C GLU A 82 15.78 -9.78 -20.02
N ALA A 83 16.53 -10.86 -19.78
CA ALA A 83 15.98 -12.20 -19.72
C ALA A 83 15.17 -12.42 -18.43
N ARG A 84 13.98 -12.98 -18.57
CA ARG A 84 13.03 -13.29 -17.52
C ARG A 84 12.50 -14.71 -17.68
N LEU A 85 12.53 -15.49 -16.62
CA LEU A 85 11.92 -16.82 -16.58
C LEU A 85 10.43 -16.66 -16.29
N MET A 86 9.59 -16.92 -17.29
CA MET A 86 8.15 -16.74 -17.19
C MET A 86 7.40 -18.05 -17.37
N HIS A 87 6.41 -18.29 -16.52
CA HIS A 87 5.44 -19.36 -16.69
C HIS A 87 4.09 -18.77 -17.09
N VAL A 88 3.68 -19.00 -18.34
CA VAL A 88 2.39 -18.55 -18.84
C VAL A 88 1.31 -19.55 -18.43
N PHE A 89 0.20 -19.06 -17.87
CA PHE A 89 -0.87 -19.95 -17.42
C PHE A 89 -1.47 -20.72 -18.62
N GLY A 90 -1.60 -22.04 -18.45
CA GLY A 90 -2.06 -22.97 -19.49
C GLY A 90 -0.94 -23.65 -20.28
N GLU A 91 0.30 -23.19 -20.14
CA GLU A 91 1.47 -23.85 -20.73
C GLU A 91 2.08 -24.83 -19.74
N LYS A 92 2.83 -25.82 -20.25
CA LYS A 92 3.33 -26.93 -19.42
C LYS A 92 4.62 -26.59 -18.66
N LYS A 93 5.41 -25.63 -19.15
CA LYS A 93 6.74 -25.32 -18.63
C LYS A 93 6.92 -23.81 -18.52
N ALA A 94 7.87 -23.39 -17.71
CA ALA A 94 8.38 -22.02 -17.75
C ALA A 94 9.38 -21.89 -18.90
N GLU A 95 9.39 -20.74 -19.55
CA GLU A 95 10.28 -20.43 -20.66
C GLU A 95 11.04 -19.12 -20.38
N TRP A 96 12.29 -19.05 -20.84
CA TRP A 96 13.06 -17.82 -20.81
C TRP A 96 12.57 -16.89 -21.93
N MET A 97 12.04 -15.75 -21.53
CA MET A 97 11.49 -14.72 -22.40
C MET A 97 12.11 -13.37 -22.01
N THR A 98 11.78 -12.28 -22.70
CA THR A 98 12.30 -10.95 -22.35
C THR A 98 11.33 -10.16 -21.45
N GLU A 99 11.80 -9.16 -20.71
CA GLU A 99 10.93 -8.19 -20.02
C GLU A 99 9.96 -7.50 -21.01
N GLY A 100 10.38 -7.29 -22.26
CA GLY A 100 9.50 -6.83 -23.33
C GLY A 100 8.37 -7.82 -23.64
N ASP A 101 8.66 -9.12 -23.67
CA ASP A 101 7.63 -10.14 -23.89
C ASP A 101 6.61 -10.21 -22.75
N LYS A 102 7.02 -9.90 -21.52
CA LYS A 102 6.11 -9.70 -20.39
C LYS A 102 5.06 -8.64 -20.69
N LEU A 103 5.48 -7.51 -21.26
CA LEU A 103 4.59 -6.43 -21.67
C LEU A 103 3.66 -6.87 -22.81
N ARG A 104 4.19 -7.62 -23.79
CA ARG A 104 3.39 -8.20 -24.89
C ARG A 104 2.35 -9.19 -24.37
N LEU A 105 2.67 -10.03 -23.38
CA LEU A 105 1.74 -10.95 -22.74
C LEU A 105 0.61 -10.20 -22.02
N ARG A 106 0.94 -9.11 -21.31
CA ARG A 106 -0.06 -8.23 -20.69
C ARG A 106 -1.01 -7.63 -21.72
N ARG A 107 -0.49 -7.12 -22.84
CA ARG A 107 -1.33 -6.58 -23.93
C ARG A 107 -2.29 -7.63 -24.51
N LYS A 108 -1.85 -8.89 -24.60
CA LYS A 108 -2.67 -10.02 -25.06
C LYS A 108 -3.65 -10.54 -23.99
N GLY A 109 -3.67 -9.95 -22.79
CA GLY A 109 -4.50 -10.41 -21.67
C GLY A 109 -4.13 -11.81 -21.15
N ARG A 110 -2.93 -12.31 -21.49
CA ARG A 110 -2.46 -13.61 -21.01
C ARG A 110 -1.93 -13.44 -19.59
N LYS A 111 -2.43 -14.26 -18.67
CA LYS A 111 -1.88 -14.34 -17.32
C LYS A 111 -0.55 -15.09 -17.38
N PHE A 112 0.44 -14.64 -16.62
CA PHE A 112 1.73 -15.29 -16.46
C PHE A 112 2.27 -15.02 -15.05
N ARG A 113 3.26 -15.81 -14.65
CA ARG A 113 4.04 -15.63 -13.43
C ARG A 113 5.51 -15.44 -13.79
N ASP A 114 6.12 -14.41 -13.23
CA ASP A 114 7.56 -14.20 -13.31
C ASP A 114 8.24 -14.98 -12.17
N MET A 115 9.18 -15.84 -12.51
CA MET A 115 9.86 -16.76 -11.60
C MET A 115 11.37 -16.50 -11.55
N THR A 116 11.85 -15.45 -12.24
CA THR A 116 13.28 -15.16 -12.45
C THR A 116 14.08 -15.16 -11.14
N ASP A 117 13.61 -14.45 -10.12
CA ASP A 117 14.34 -14.28 -8.85
C ASP A 117 13.94 -15.31 -7.78
N PHE A 118 13.02 -16.22 -8.10
CA PHE A 118 12.43 -17.16 -7.14
C PHE A 118 12.52 -18.61 -7.61
N GLN A 119 13.45 -18.91 -8.52
CA GLN A 119 13.54 -20.24 -9.12
C GLN A 119 13.71 -21.34 -8.06
N GLU A 120 14.47 -21.11 -6.99
CA GLU A 120 14.66 -22.07 -5.89
C GLU A 120 13.35 -22.42 -5.15
N LEU A 121 12.42 -21.46 -5.03
CA LEU A 121 11.09 -21.70 -4.45
C LEU A 121 10.27 -22.64 -5.35
N TYR A 122 10.56 -22.64 -6.65
CA TYR A 122 9.85 -23.44 -7.64
C TYR A 122 10.54 -24.77 -7.98
N ASP A 123 11.85 -24.84 -7.85
CA ASP A 123 12.62 -26.09 -8.02
C ASP A 123 12.43 -27.00 -6.80
N SER A 124 12.15 -26.42 -5.63
CA SER A 124 11.81 -27.17 -4.41
C SER A 124 10.35 -27.62 -4.33
N VAL A 125 9.45 -27.19 -5.24
CA VAL A 125 8.06 -27.68 -5.29
C VAL A 125 7.85 -28.91 -6.17
N ASP A 126 8.88 -29.78 -6.25
CA ASP A 126 8.61 -31.22 -6.17
C ASP A 126 8.23 -31.64 -4.73
N THR A 127 7.75 -30.69 -3.91
CA THR A 127 6.79 -30.99 -2.86
C THR A 127 5.51 -31.51 -3.52
N GLN A 128 5.54 -32.80 -3.89
CA GLN A 128 4.58 -33.69 -3.28
C GLN A 128 4.47 -33.21 -1.83
N SER A 129 3.40 -32.48 -1.51
CA SER A 129 3.01 -32.26 -0.13
C SER A 129 2.83 -33.68 0.39
N GLY A 130 3.91 -34.26 0.92
CA GLY A 130 3.88 -35.55 1.56
C GLY A 130 2.76 -35.48 2.56
N LYS A 131 2.04 -36.60 2.75
CA LYS A 131 0.84 -36.65 3.59
C LYS A 131 1.05 -35.79 4.83
N ALA A 132 0.39 -34.63 4.88
CA ALA A 132 0.61 -33.65 5.93
C ALA A 132 0.39 -34.37 7.26
N ASN A 133 1.38 -34.30 8.16
CA ASN A 133 1.31 -34.93 9.48
C ASN A 133 0.38 -34.09 10.37
N LEU A 134 -0.90 -34.09 10.02
CA LEU A 134 -1.97 -33.40 10.72
C LEU A 134 -2.60 -34.38 11.71
N PRO A 135 -2.97 -33.92 12.91
CA PRO A 135 -3.74 -34.73 13.83
C PRO A 135 -5.08 -35.10 13.20
N GLU A 136 -5.64 -36.23 13.62
CA GLU A 136 -7.01 -36.58 13.26
C GLU A 136 -7.97 -35.51 13.79
N ILE A 137 -8.90 -35.06 12.94
CA ILE A 137 -9.91 -34.11 13.38
C ILE A 137 -10.77 -34.82 14.43
N ALA A 138 -10.78 -34.28 15.64
CA ALA A 138 -11.57 -34.79 16.76
C ALA A 138 -12.59 -33.73 17.23
N HIS A 139 -13.53 -34.14 18.08
CA HIS A 139 -14.47 -33.24 18.77
C HIS A 139 -15.45 -32.45 17.89
N GLN A 140 -15.78 -32.91 16.69
CA GLN A 140 -16.73 -32.22 15.80
C GLN A 140 -18.09 -32.00 16.46
N ARG A 141 -18.53 -32.93 17.33
CA ARG A 141 -19.76 -32.79 18.11
C ARG A 141 -19.73 -31.59 19.06
N LEU A 142 -18.56 -31.21 19.57
CA LEU A 142 -18.38 -30.05 20.46
C LEU A 142 -18.20 -28.76 19.66
N VAL A 143 -17.47 -28.81 18.53
CA VAL A 143 -17.13 -27.62 17.74
C VAL A 143 -18.30 -27.16 16.85
N ARG A 144 -19.01 -28.08 16.19
CA ARG A 144 -20.10 -27.73 15.25
C ARG A 144 -21.19 -26.84 15.86
N PRO A 145 -21.67 -27.07 17.10
CA PRO A 145 -22.65 -26.18 17.73
C PRO A 145 -22.16 -24.77 18.04
N LEU A 146 -20.85 -24.52 18.00
CA LEU A 146 -20.28 -23.18 18.23
C LEU A 146 -20.39 -22.29 16.99
N PHE A 147 -20.50 -22.87 15.79
CA PHE A 147 -20.54 -22.10 14.54
C PHE A 147 -21.76 -21.18 14.46
N SER A 148 -22.93 -21.64 14.94
CA SER A 148 -24.13 -20.79 14.99
C SER A 148 -24.09 -19.72 16.07
N LYS A 149 -23.10 -19.75 16.97
CA LYS A 149 -22.89 -18.74 18.01
C LYS A 149 -21.93 -17.63 17.57
N VAL A 150 -21.29 -17.77 16.42
CA VAL A 150 -20.42 -16.72 15.86
C VAL A 150 -21.31 -15.56 15.41
N ASN A 151 -21.18 -14.42 16.07
CA ASN A 151 -21.93 -13.22 15.74
C ASN A 151 -21.11 -12.32 14.80
N GLN A 152 -21.55 -12.22 13.54
CA GLN A 152 -20.87 -11.39 12.53
C GLN A 152 -21.03 -9.89 12.80
N THR A 153 -22.11 -9.46 13.46
CA THR A 153 -22.32 -8.06 13.81
C THR A 153 -21.26 -7.60 14.80
N GLU A 154 -21.01 -8.37 15.87
CA GLU A 154 -19.96 -8.06 16.85
C GLU A 154 -18.57 -7.99 16.18
N MET A 155 -18.28 -8.90 15.24
CA MET A 155 -17.03 -8.85 14.48
C MET A 155 -16.92 -7.57 13.65
N HIS A 156 -18.02 -7.13 13.04
CA HIS A 156 -18.06 -5.90 12.25
C HIS A 156 -17.89 -4.68 13.15
N ASP A 157 -18.60 -4.60 14.27
CA ASP A 157 -18.56 -3.49 15.20
C ASP A 157 -17.16 -3.31 15.80
N VAL A 158 -16.48 -4.42 16.14
CA VAL A 158 -15.08 -4.40 16.59
C VAL A 158 -14.17 -3.86 15.49
N LEU A 159 -14.35 -4.30 14.23
CA LEU A 159 -13.56 -3.81 13.11
C LEU A 159 -13.81 -2.32 12.83
N GLU A 160 -15.07 -1.88 12.83
CA GLU A 160 -15.44 -0.48 12.65
C GLU A 160 -14.78 0.39 13.73
N HIS A 161 -14.90 -0.01 15.00
CA HIS A 161 -14.27 0.69 16.11
C HIS A 161 -12.75 0.75 15.96
N MET A 162 -12.09 -0.40 15.75
CA MET A 162 -10.63 -0.45 15.63
C MET A 162 -10.13 0.34 14.41
N THR A 163 -10.86 0.34 13.30
CA THR A 163 -10.46 1.07 12.08
C THR A 163 -10.85 2.54 12.07
N SER A 164 -11.63 3.00 13.05
CA SER A 164 -11.94 4.43 13.22
C SER A 164 -10.74 5.28 13.66
N TYR A 165 -9.74 4.67 14.30
CA TYR A 165 -8.50 5.35 14.67
C TYR A 165 -7.62 5.63 13.45
N TYR A 166 -6.97 6.80 13.41
CA TYR A 166 -6.01 7.14 12.36
C TYR A 166 -4.87 6.12 12.25
N ASN A 167 -4.35 5.64 13.39
CA ASN A 167 -3.49 4.47 13.48
C ASN A 167 -3.59 3.84 14.89
N ARG A 168 -3.10 2.60 15.01
CA ARG A 168 -3.00 1.85 16.28
C ARG A 168 -1.53 1.55 16.61
N TYR A 169 -0.65 2.55 16.48
CA TYR A 169 0.78 2.41 16.78
C TYR A 169 1.01 2.26 18.29
N TYR A 170 1.79 1.26 18.70
CA TYR A 170 1.97 0.90 20.12
C TYR A 170 2.52 2.02 21.01
N GLY A 171 3.27 2.98 20.44
CA GLY A 171 3.81 4.14 21.15
C GLY A 171 2.92 5.38 21.08
N GLY A 172 1.80 5.31 20.36
CA GLY A 172 0.87 6.42 20.17
C GLY A 172 -0.24 6.45 21.22
N PRO A 173 -0.95 7.59 21.36
CA PRO A 173 -2.05 7.71 22.32
C PRO A 173 -3.21 6.74 22.02
N THR A 174 -3.50 6.48 20.74
CA THR A 174 -4.56 5.57 20.28
C THR A 174 -4.15 4.09 20.27
N GLY A 175 -2.88 3.76 20.53
CA GLY A 175 -2.44 2.36 20.62
C GLY A 175 -2.67 1.70 21.97
N LYS A 176 -3.17 2.46 22.97
CA LYS A 176 -3.51 1.95 24.31
C LYS A 176 -4.93 1.39 24.39
N GLU A 177 -5.80 1.81 23.48
CA GLU A 177 -7.16 1.30 23.29
C GLU A 177 -7.11 -0.06 22.59
#